data_AF-A0A3C1C6V7-F1
#
_entry.id   AF-A0A3C1C6V7-F1
#
_cell.length_a   1.000
_cell.length_b   1.000
_cell.length_c   1.000
_cell.angle_alpha   90.00
_cell.angle_beta   90.00
_cell.angle_gamma   90.00
#
_symmetry.space_group_name_H-M   'P 1'
#
loop_
_entity.id
_entity.type
_entity.pdbx_description
1 polymer ?
#
loop_
_entity_poly.entity_id
_entity_poly.type
_entity_poly.pdbx_seq_one_letter_code
_entity_poly.pdbx_strand_id
1 'polypeptide(L)'
;MNTDAWLYFGIVLGFVFSGSSGHALHGLYTALAYGFGASSLALLAKAGGGIYTKTADIAADLVGKVEIGIPEDDPRNPAVIADNVGDNVGDVAGMGADIFDSYVAATVASMTLGASFAQTIGVQYIVLPLIMCIIGIISSLIGLQLVHVGPNGKPGKALNSGSVFSCFVFIVLSVLVFAITNSVAGSMVLNWGALIATISGLLIGIVIGFSTDFFTNDEYKPVRHVANVSSSGTGLNIITGFSYGLISMIPAIVGIVVAMMAAYFGCEAFGLHGFYGIEISAVGMLSLTGIVVSSDAYGPIVDNAKGIAEMSGMKEEVVDAADSLDSVGNTAKAINKGFAISAAALTMLAVTRNAFTMINEIRRQFHEKPWILQGTDLPDYSACVGIASQGALLALALPAFLAVVLPLCAAYCAVPYF
;
A
#
# COMPACT_ATOMS: atom_id res chain seq x y z
N MET A 1 -14.12 -13.19 -18.80
CA MET A 1 -14.63 -12.69 -17.51
C MET A 1 -14.56 -13.84 -16.52
N ASN A 2 -13.68 -13.73 -15.54
CA ASN A 2 -13.08 -14.83 -14.78
C ASN A 2 -14.07 -15.64 -13.94
N THR A 3 -14.02 -16.96 -14.12
CA THR A 3 -14.57 -18.00 -13.22
C THR A 3 -13.97 -17.91 -11.81
N ASP A 4 -12.79 -17.31 -11.65
CA ASP A 4 -12.09 -17.22 -10.37
C ASP A 4 -12.71 -16.20 -9.40
N ALA A 5 -13.36 -15.16 -9.93
CA ALA A 5 -14.10 -14.20 -9.10
C ALA A 5 -15.35 -14.84 -8.46
N TRP A 6 -16.00 -15.75 -9.17
CA TRP A 6 -17.11 -16.56 -8.66
C TRP A 6 -16.65 -17.62 -7.67
N LEU A 7 -15.44 -18.15 -7.83
CA LEU A 7 -14.82 -19.04 -6.85
C LEU A 7 -14.51 -18.29 -5.54
N TYR A 8 -13.98 -17.07 -5.62
CA TYR A 8 -13.73 -16.23 -4.45
C TYR A 8 -15.03 -15.83 -3.75
N PHE A 9 -16.02 -15.37 -4.51
CA PHE A 9 -17.35 -15.04 -3.99
C PHE A 9 -18.03 -16.27 -3.38
N GLY A 10 -17.88 -17.44 -4.01
CA GLY A 10 -18.41 -18.72 -3.55
C GLY A 10 -17.69 -19.29 -2.32
N ILE A 11 -16.38 -19.09 -2.17
CA ILE A 11 -15.60 -19.47 -0.99
C ILE A 11 -15.92 -18.54 0.18
N VAL A 12 -16.03 -17.23 -0.06
CA VAL A 12 -16.40 -16.24 0.97
C VAL A 12 -17.86 -16.45 1.43
N LEU A 13 -18.80 -16.66 0.50
CA LEU A 13 -20.17 -17.05 0.84
C LEU A 13 -20.21 -18.43 1.51
N GLY A 14 -19.43 -19.40 1.06
CA GLY A 14 -19.29 -20.71 1.69
C GLY A 14 -18.76 -20.63 3.12
N PHE A 15 -17.84 -19.70 3.40
CA PHE A 15 -17.33 -19.36 4.72
C PHE A 15 -18.42 -18.74 5.62
N VAL A 16 -19.21 -17.81 5.06
CA VAL A 16 -20.26 -17.08 5.77
C VAL A 16 -21.47 -17.96 6.08
N PHE A 17 -21.81 -18.91 5.21
CA PHE A 17 -23.06 -19.65 5.29
C PHE A 17 -22.94 -21.12 5.77
N SER A 18 -21.77 -21.78 5.69
CA SER A 18 -21.69 -23.22 5.97
C SER A 18 -21.25 -23.60 7.40
N GLY A 19 -20.70 -22.67 8.19
CA GLY A 19 -20.38 -22.91 9.61
C GLY A 19 -19.42 -24.06 9.94
N SER A 20 -18.74 -24.65 8.94
CA SER A 20 -17.87 -25.81 9.13
C SER A 20 -16.39 -25.42 9.18
N SER A 21 -15.72 -25.79 10.28
CA SER A 21 -14.33 -25.41 10.58
C SER A 21 -13.31 -25.89 9.55
N GLY A 22 -13.61 -26.96 8.82
CA GLY A 22 -12.71 -27.56 7.81
C GLY A 22 -12.64 -26.77 6.49
N HIS A 23 -13.75 -26.18 6.03
CA HIS A 23 -13.75 -25.33 4.84
C HIS A 23 -13.09 -23.97 5.10
N ALA A 24 -13.11 -23.52 6.35
CA ALA A 24 -12.49 -22.26 6.75
C ALA A 24 -10.97 -22.25 6.55
N LEU A 25 -10.29 -23.32 6.97
CA LEU A 25 -8.84 -23.44 6.84
C LEU A 25 -8.40 -23.54 5.37
N HIS A 26 -9.16 -24.26 4.55
CA HIS A 26 -8.87 -24.39 3.11
C HIS A 26 -9.05 -23.07 2.35
N GLY A 27 -10.09 -22.29 2.70
CA GLY A 27 -10.27 -20.95 2.17
C GLY A 27 -9.13 -19.99 2.56
N LEU A 28 -8.62 -20.10 3.79
CA LEU A 28 -7.48 -19.29 4.24
C LEU A 28 -6.18 -19.63 3.47
N TYR A 29 -5.86 -20.91 3.27
CA TYR A 29 -4.71 -21.31 2.47
C TYR A 29 -4.81 -20.84 1.01
N THR A 30 -6.02 -20.88 0.45
CA THR A 30 -6.28 -20.35 -0.90
C THR A 30 -6.05 -18.83 -0.95
N ALA A 31 -6.51 -18.10 0.07
CA ALA A 31 -6.30 -16.66 0.18
C ALA A 31 -4.81 -16.29 0.36
N LEU A 32 -4.05 -17.08 1.11
CA LEU A 32 -2.60 -16.94 1.23
C LEU A 32 -1.88 -17.20 -0.09
N ALA A 33 -2.27 -18.24 -0.83
CA ALA A 33 -1.72 -18.52 -2.16
C ALA A 33 -2.05 -17.40 -3.16
N TYR A 34 -3.24 -16.83 -3.07
CA TYR A 34 -3.66 -15.67 -3.86
C TYR A 34 -2.83 -14.43 -3.54
N GLY A 35 -2.62 -14.13 -2.25
CA GLY A 35 -1.72 -13.04 -1.82
C GLY A 35 -0.30 -13.24 -2.34
N PHE A 36 0.24 -14.45 -2.23
CA PHE A 36 1.57 -14.77 -2.77
C PHE A 36 1.66 -14.57 -4.28
N GLY A 37 0.64 -14.96 -5.03
CA GLY A 37 0.55 -14.72 -6.48
C GLY A 37 0.50 -13.23 -6.82
N ALA A 38 -0.31 -12.47 -6.09
CA ALA A 38 -0.39 -11.01 -6.21
C ALA A 38 0.97 -10.34 -5.97
N SER A 39 1.67 -10.64 -4.87
CA SER A 39 2.98 -10.07 -4.56
C SER A 39 4.05 -10.46 -5.58
N SER A 40 4.02 -11.70 -6.07
CA SER A 40 4.97 -12.18 -7.08
C SER A 40 4.80 -11.44 -8.41
N LEU A 41 3.56 -11.23 -8.85
CA LEU A 41 3.26 -10.45 -10.05
C LEU A 41 3.63 -8.98 -9.86
N ALA A 42 3.26 -8.38 -8.73
CA ALA A 42 3.53 -6.99 -8.42
C ALA A 42 5.04 -6.69 -8.39
N LEU A 43 5.84 -7.56 -7.78
CA LEU A 43 7.29 -7.43 -7.78
C LEU A 43 7.85 -7.38 -9.21
N LEU A 44 7.45 -8.31 -10.07
CA LEU A 44 7.94 -8.38 -11.46
C LEU A 44 7.44 -7.21 -12.31
N ALA A 45 6.16 -6.85 -12.17
CA ALA A 45 5.55 -5.76 -12.92
C ALA A 45 6.13 -4.40 -12.53
N LYS A 46 6.25 -4.12 -11.23
CA LYS A 46 6.81 -2.86 -10.71
C LYS A 46 8.29 -2.73 -11.00
N ALA A 47 9.06 -3.80 -10.81
CA ALA A 47 10.48 -3.78 -11.10
C ALA A 47 10.74 -3.66 -12.60
N GLY A 48 10.10 -4.50 -13.43
CA GLY A 48 10.28 -4.49 -14.87
C GLY A 48 9.78 -3.20 -15.50
N GLY A 49 8.56 -2.78 -15.17
CA GLY A 49 7.97 -1.54 -15.66
C GLY A 49 8.72 -0.31 -15.18
N GLY A 50 9.09 -0.26 -13.89
CA GLY A 50 9.86 0.84 -13.30
C GLY A 50 11.25 1.03 -13.94
N ILE A 51 11.96 -0.06 -14.22
CA ILE A 51 13.24 0.00 -14.95
C ILE A 51 13.01 0.49 -16.37
N TYR A 52 11.97 -0.01 -17.05
CA TYR A 52 11.67 0.39 -18.42
C TYR A 52 11.38 1.90 -18.51
N THR A 53 10.40 2.40 -17.75
CA THR A 53 10.01 3.83 -17.77
C THR A 53 11.19 4.72 -17.38
N LYS A 54 11.84 4.48 -16.23
CA LYS A 54 12.90 5.39 -15.75
C LYS A 54 14.17 5.36 -16.58
N THR A 55 14.44 4.26 -17.30
CA THR A 55 15.55 4.25 -18.26
C THR A 55 15.21 5.11 -19.49
N ALA A 56 13.98 5.03 -20.00
CA ALA A 56 13.54 5.79 -21.16
C ALA A 56 13.45 7.30 -20.85
N ASP A 57 12.74 7.64 -19.77
CA ASP A 57 12.56 9.01 -19.22
C ASP A 57 13.91 9.73 -19.05
N ILE A 58 14.82 9.16 -18.24
CA ILE A 58 16.15 9.77 -18.00
C ILE A 58 16.94 9.95 -19.30
N ALA A 59 16.90 8.99 -20.22
CA ALA A 59 17.63 9.07 -21.47
C ALA A 59 17.04 10.12 -22.42
N ALA A 60 15.71 10.16 -22.53
CA ALA A 60 14.98 11.13 -23.35
C ALA A 60 15.26 12.55 -22.89
N ASP A 61 15.11 12.80 -21.59
CA ASP A 61 15.27 14.12 -20.99
C ASP A 61 16.70 14.62 -20.98
N LEU A 62 17.65 13.77 -20.58
CA LEU A 62 19.05 14.19 -20.48
C LEU A 62 19.61 14.57 -21.86
N VAL A 63 19.41 13.70 -22.86
CA VAL A 63 19.93 13.96 -24.21
C VAL A 63 19.11 15.06 -24.89
N GLY A 64 17.78 15.00 -24.81
CA GLY A 64 16.89 15.95 -25.46
C GLY A 64 17.01 17.37 -24.87
N LYS A 65 16.66 17.54 -23.60
CA LYS A 65 16.57 18.86 -22.96
C LYS A 65 17.94 19.42 -22.59
N VAL A 66 18.84 18.61 -22.05
CA VAL A 66 20.10 19.10 -21.47
C VAL A 66 21.24 19.18 -22.49
N GLU A 67 21.43 18.14 -23.31
CA GLU A 67 22.54 18.11 -24.28
C GLU A 67 22.21 18.82 -25.59
N ILE A 68 21.02 18.58 -26.15
CA ILE A 68 20.62 19.09 -27.47
C ILE A 68 19.81 20.40 -27.35
N GLY A 69 19.02 20.56 -26.28
CA GLY A 69 18.17 21.73 -26.07
C GLY A 69 16.89 21.72 -26.91
N ILE A 70 16.35 20.53 -27.21
CA ILE A 70 15.01 20.38 -27.80
C ILE A 70 13.95 20.28 -26.69
N PRO A 71 12.67 20.60 -26.98
CA PRO A 71 11.57 20.41 -26.06
C PRO A 71 11.48 18.98 -25.51
N GLU A 72 10.85 18.85 -24.33
CA GLU A 72 10.36 17.57 -23.82
C GLU A 72 9.45 16.89 -24.85
N ASP A 73 9.43 15.56 -24.93
CA ASP A 73 8.56 14.82 -25.86
C ASP A 73 8.65 15.20 -27.36
N ASP A 74 9.73 15.89 -27.77
CA ASP A 74 9.89 16.29 -29.16
C ASP A 74 9.98 15.05 -30.09
N PRO A 75 9.22 15.01 -31.20
CA PRO A 75 9.15 13.83 -32.07
C PRO A 75 10.48 13.48 -32.77
N ARG A 76 11.48 14.37 -32.73
CA ARG A 76 12.85 14.12 -33.21
C ARG A 76 13.66 13.26 -32.24
N ASN A 77 13.25 13.17 -30.98
CA ASN A 77 13.93 12.39 -29.95
C ASN A 77 13.47 10.92 -30.03
N PRO A 78 14.35 9.96 -30.37
CA PRO A 78 13.97 8.57 -30.59
C PRO A 78 13.52 7.83 -29.32
N ALA A 79 13.77 8.40 -28.13
CA ALA A 79 13.40 7.80 -26.85
C ALA A 79 11.95 8.12 -26.42
N VAL A 80 11.29 9.12 -27.01
CA VAL A 80 9.99 9.64 -26.55
C VAL A 80 8.87 8.59 -26.61
N ILE A 81 8.87 7.74 -27.64
CA ILE A 81 7.90 6.63 -27.71
C ILE A 81 8.14 5.61 -26.59
N ALA A 82 9.41 5.33 -26.27
CA ALA A 82 9.73 4.41 -25.18
C ALA A 82 9.36 5.03 -23.82
N ASP A 83 9.49 6.34 -23.67
CA ASP A 83 9.10 7.07 -22.47
C ASP A 83 7.59 7.00 -22.22
N ASN A 84 6.79 7.42 -23.21
CA ASN A 84 5.34 7.40 -23.15
C ASN A 84 4.78 5.97 -22.96
N VAL A 85 5.37 4.97 -23.64
CA VAL A 85 5.05 3.54 -23.39
C VAL A 85 5.42 3.15 -21.96
N GLY A 86 6.54 3.66 -21.46
CA GLY A 86 7.01 3.45 -20.11
C GLY A 86 6.02 3.88 -19.05
N ASP A 87 5.37 5.03 -19.18
CA ASP A 87 4.38 5.47 -18.20
C ASP A 87 3.19 4.50 -18.10
N ASN A 88 2.78 3.92 -19.23
CA ASN A 88 1.72 2.91 -19.24
C ASN A 88 2.18 1.59 -18.60
N VAL A 89 3.42 1.16 -18.86
CA VAL A 89 3.94 -0.13 -18.36
C VAL A 89 4.35 -0.04 -16.90
N GLY A 90 5.02 1.03 -16.49
CA GLY A 90 5.52 1.26 -15.14
C GLY A 90 4.50 1.95 -14.26
N ASP A 91 4.15 3.19 -14.61
CA ASP A 91 3.34 4.07 -13.75
C ASP A 91 1.84 3.71 -13.75
N VAL A 92 1.34 2.97 -14.75
CA VAL A 92 -0.04 2.40 -14.72
C VAL A 92 -0.04 0.94 -14.34
N ALA A 93 0.53 0.05 -15.15
CA ALA A 93 0.43 -1.40 -14.91
C ALA A 93 1.22 -1.85 -13.68
N GLY A 94 2.46 -1.37 -13.51
CA GLY A 94 3.29 -1.67 -12.34
C GLY A 94 2.69 -1.13 -11.04
N MET A 95 2.25 0.12 -11.05
CA MET A 95 1.57 0.75 -9.91
C MET A 95 0.24 0.06 -9.55
N GLY A 96 -0.58 -0.27 -10.55
CA GLY A 96 -1.84 -0.99 -10.33
C GLY A 96 -1.60 -2.36 -9.67
N ALA A 97 -0.56 -3.07 -10.09
CA ALA A 97 -0.17 -4.33 -9.47
C ALA A 97 0.33 -4.16 -8.02
N ASP A 98 1.08 -3.09 -7.73
CA ASP A 98 1.61 -2.76 -6.39
C ASP A 98 0.51 -2.44 -5.37
N ILE A 99 -0.46 -1.62 -5.75
CA ILE A 99 -1.60 -1.32 -4.87
C ILE A 99 -2.47 -2.55 -4.71
N PHE A 100 -2.70 -3.31 -5.78
CA PHE A 100 -3.45 -4.56 -5.71
C PHE A 100 -2.80 -5.54 -4.73
N ASP A 101 -1.48 -5.72 -4.80
CA ASP A 101 -0.74 -6.51 -3.82
C ASP A 101 -0.93 -6.00 -2.40
N SER A 102 -0.70 -4.71 -2.16
CA SER A 102 -0.88 -4.10 -0.83
C SER A 102 -2.29 -4.33 -0.28
N TYR A 103 -3.31 -4.17 -1.13
CA TYR A 103 -4.72 -4.37 -0.78
C TYR A 103 -5.02 -5.83 -0.41
N VAL A 104 -4.53 -6.78 -1.22
CA VAL A 104 -4.70 -8.21 -0.96
C VAL A 104 -3.91 -8.64 0.27
N ALA A 105 -2.66 -8.20 0.41
CA ALA A 105 -1.77 -8.54 1.52
C ALA A 105 -2.35 -8.09 2.87
N ALA A 106 -2.78 -6.83 3.00
CA ALA A 106 -3.40 -6.32 4.22
C ALA A 106 -4.70 -7.08 4.57
N THR A 107 -5.51 -7.39 3.55
CA THR A 107 -6.75 -8.16 3.71
C THR A 107 -6.45 -9.58 4.21
N VAL A 108 -5.57 -10.31 3.53
CA VAL A 108 -5.23 -11.70 3.86
C VAL A 108 -4.48 -11.80 5.19
N ALA A 109 -3.61 -10.83 5.52
CA ALA A 109 -2.95 -10.75 6.82
C ALA A 109 -3.97 -10.58 7.96
N SER A 110 -4.94 -9.67 7.79
CA SER A 110 -6.05 -9.50 8.72
C SER A 110 -6.88 -10.78 8.88
N MET A 111 -7.20 -11.45 7.77
CA MET A 111 -7.91 -12.74 7.79
C MET A 111 -7.13 -13.81 8.56
N THR A 112 -5.81 -13.87 8.37
CA THR A 112 -4.91 -14.84 9.01
C THR A 112 -4.79 -14.61 10.51
N LEU A 113 -4.71 -13.35 10.96
CA LEU A 113 -4.76 -13.04 12.38
C LEU A 113 -6.14 -13.32 12.97
N GLY A 114 -7.22 -12.99 12.25
CA GLY A 114 -8.58 -13.34 12.64
C GLY A 114 -8.75 -14.85 12.86
N ALA A 115 -8.18 -15.66 11.97
CA ALA A 115 -8.18 -17.12 12.08
C ALA A 115 -7.33 -17.62 13.25
N SER A 116 -6.14 -17.03 13.45
CA SER A 116 -5.23 -17.37 14.55
C SER A 116 -5.85 -17.16 15.92
N PHE A 117 -6.72 -16.16 16.05
CA PHE A 117 -7.42 -15.84 17.30
C PHE A 117 -8.88 -16.30 17.28
N ALA A 118 -9.33 -17.08 16.29
CA ALA A 118 -10.75 -17.41 16.11
C ALA A 118 -11.39 -18.10 17.33
N GLN A 119 -10.62 -18.84 18.13
CA GLN A 119 -11.10 -19.44 19.38
C GLN A 119 -11.35 -18.42 20.50
N THR A 120 -10.66 -17.26 20.45
CA THR A 120 -10.68 -16.22 21.49
C THR A 120 -11.55 -15.04 21.10
N ILE A 121 -11.44 -14.57 19.85
CA ILE A 121 -12.18 -13.42 19.34
C ILE A 121 -13.36 -13.83 18.45
N GLY A 122 -13.36 -15.03 17.89
CA GLY A 122 -14.45 -15.54 17.04
C GLY A 122 -14.15 -15.47 15.54
N VAL A 123 -14.83 -16.33 14.78
CA VAL A 123 -14.62 -16.52 13.33
C VAL A 123 -15.01 -15.30 12.47
N GLN A 124 -15.79 -14.39 13.04
CA GLN A 124 -16.24 -13.16 12.40
C GLN A 124 -15.11 -12.27 11.88
N TYR A 125 -13.97 -12.30 12.57
CA TYR A 125 -12.80 -11.48 12.27
C TYR A 125 -11.98 -12.02 11.09
N ILE A 126 -12.30 -13.22 10.62
CA ILE A 126 -11.80 -13.71 9.33
C ILE A 126 -12.53 -13.00 8.18
N VAL A 127 -13.83 -12.73 8.33
CA VAL A 127 -14.67 -12.16 7.26
C VAL A 127 -14.70 -10.63 7.30
N LEU A 128 -14.53 -10.03 8.48
CA LEU A 128 -14.56 -8.58 8.66
C LEU A 128 -13.73 -7.77 7.65
N PRO A 129 -12.44 -8.08 7.36
CA PRO A 129 -11.67 -7.29 6.39
C PRO A 129 -12.31 -7.26 5.00
N LEU A 130 -12.95 -8.35 4.56
CA LEU A 130 -13.67 -8.39 3.28
C LEU A 130 -14.92 -7.51 3.28
N ILE A 131 -15.62 -7.41 4.41
CA ILE A 131 -16.75 -6.49 4.57
C ILE A 131 -16.26 -5.05 4.44
N MET A 132 -15.13 -4.71 5.08
CA MET A 132 -14.54 -3.37 4.97
C MET A 132 -14.13 -3.06 3.52
N CYS A 133 -13.54 -4.02 2.81
CA CYS A 133 -13.23 -3.91 1.39
C CYS A 133 -14.47 -3.57 0.53
N ILE A 134 -15.60 -4.26 0.75
CA ILE A 134 -16.86 -4.01 0.03
C ILE A 134 -17.40 -2.60 0.30
N ILE A 135 -17.40 -2.18 1.58
CA ILE A 135 -17.81 -0.82 1.95
C ILE A 135 -16.90 0.21 1.28
N GLY A 136 -15.60 -0.07 1.22
CA GLY A 136 -14.59 0.74 0.55
C GLY A 136 -14.86 0.93 -0.95
N ILE A 137 -15.20 -0.15 -1.65
CA ILE A 137 -15.58 -0.11 -3.07
C ILE A 137 -16.81 0.78 -3.27
N ILE A 138 -17.88 0.55 -2.48
CA ILE A 138 -19.12 1.35 -2.58
C ILE A 138 -18.83 2.82 -2.28
N SER A 139 -18.03 3.10 -1.25
CA SER A 139 -17.68 4.46 -0.83
C SER A 139 -16.88 5.19 -1.91
N SER A 140 -15.93 4.49 -2.55
CA SER A 140 -15.14 5.01 -3.67
C SER A 140 -16.03 5.30 -4.89
N LEU A 141 -16.97 4.41 -5.22
CA LEU A 141 -17.90 4.62 -6.34
C LEU A 141 -18.80 5.83 -6.13
N ILE A 142 -19.29 6.05 -4.91
CA ILE A 142 -20.10 7.23 -4.59
C ILE A 142 -19.23 8.50 -4.63
N GLY A 143 -18.02 8.46 -4.06
CA GLY A 143 -17.14 9.63 -4.05
C GLY A 143 -16.65 10.04 -5.43
N LEU A 144 -16.43 9.09 -6.35
CA LEU A 144 -16.08 9.38 -7.75
C LEU A 144 -17.12 10.25 -8.45
N GLN A 145 -18.41 10.13 -8.11
CA GLN A 145 -19.47 10.93 -8.72
C GLN A 145 -19.38 12.42 -8.36
N LEU A 146 -18.65 12.78 -7.29
CA LEU A 146 -18.43 14.17 -6.87
C LEU A 146 -17.12 14.77 -7.41
N VAL A 147 -16.26 13.97 -8.05
CA VAL A 147 -15.04 14.47 -8.69
C VAL A 147 -15.44 15.18 -9.97
N HIS A 148 -15.57 16.51 -9.89
CA HIS A 148 -15.91 17.35 -11.03
C HIS A 148 -15.03 18.60 -11.06
N VAL A 149 -14.40 18.87 -12.20
CA VAL A 149 -13.56 20.05 -12.43
C VAL A 149 -14.31 21.00 -13.35
N GLY A 150 -14.67 22.18 -12.82
CA GLY A 150 -15.24 23.26 -13.63
C GLY A 150 -14.19 23.99 -14.48
N PRO A 151 -14.59 24.93 -15.35
CA PRO A 151 -13.69 25.59 -16.32
C PRO A 151 -12.48 26.30 -15.69
N ASN A 152 -12.60 26.77 -14.44
CA ASN A 152 -11.52 27.42 -13.68
C ASN A 152 -11.19 26.65 -12.38
N GLY A 153 -11.60 25.40 -12.28
CA GLY A 153 -11.38 24.56 -11.10
C GLY A 153 -9.97 23.98 -11.09
N LYS A 154 -9.39 23.84 -9.90
CA LYS A 154 -8.11 23.14 -9.74
C LYS A 154 -8.34 21.63 -9.66
N PRO A 155 -7.77 20.81 -10.57
CA PRO A 155 -7.98 19.36 -10.58
C PRO A 155 -7.56 18.70 -9.26
N GLY A 156 -6.43 19.11 -8.68
CA GLY A 156 -5.94 18.54 -7.42
C GLY A 156 -6.92 18.72 -6.26
N LYS A 157 -7.59 19.88 -6.18
CA LYS A 157 -8.63 20.11 -5.17
C LYS A 157 -9.85 19.23 -5.38
N ALA A 158 -10.25 18.97 -6.63
CA ALA A 158 -11.37 18.10 -6.93
C ALA A 158 -11.06 16.64 -6.56
N LEU A 159 -9.87 16.14 -6.91
CA LEU A 159 -9.38 14.81 -6.55
C LEU A 159 -9.31 14.62 -5.03
N ASN A 160 -8.74 15.60 -4.31
CA ASN A 160 -8.66 15.58 -2.85
C ASN A 160 -10.06 15.63 -2.20
N SER A 161 -10.98 16.43 -2.73
CA SER A 161 -12.35 16.54 -2.21
C SER A 161 -13.12 15.23 -2.38
N GLY A 162 -12.99 14.56 -3.53
CA GLY A 162 -13.60 13.25 -3.75
C GLY A 162 -13.06 12.19 -2.79
N SER A 163 -11.75 12.21 -2.52
CA SER A 163 -11.11 11.30 -1.56
C SER A 163 -11.61 11.53 -0.13
N VAL A 164 -11.65 12.78 0.34
CA VAL A 164 -12.17 13.13 1.67
C VAL A 164 -13.66 12.77 1.81
N PHE A 165 -14.45 13.00 0.76
CA PHE A 165 -15.86 12.60 0.78
C PHE A 165 -16.03 11.08 0.84
N SER A 166 -15.23 10.32 0.08
CA SER A 166 -15.22 8.86 0.14
C SER A 166 -14.88 8.36 1.55
N CYS A 167 -13.99 9.03 2.27
CA CYS A 167 -13.69 8.73 3.68
C CYS A 167 -14.92 8.92 4.56
N PHE A 168 -15.63 10.04 4.39
CA PHE A 168 -16.84 10.31 5.15
C PHE A 168 -17.91 9.24 4.90
N VAL A 169 -18.17 8.91 3.63
CA VAL A 169 -19.13 7.86 3.26
C VAL A 169 -18.71 6.51 3.84
N PHE A 170 -17.42 6.16 3.77
CA PHE A 170 -16.90 4.93 4.36
C PHE A 170 -17.15 4.84 5.85
N ILE A 171 -16.86 5.91 6.61
CA ILE A 171 -17.09 5.95 8.05
C ILE A 171 -18.59 5.76 8.35
N VAL A 172 -19.47 6.48 7.65
CA VAL A 172 -20.92 6.38 7.86
C VAL A 172 -21.43 4.98 7.56
N LEU A 173 -21.08 4.41 6.39
CA LEU A 173 -21.50 3.07 6.01
C LEU A 173 -20.94 2.01 6.95
N SER A 174 -19.69 2.15 7.40
CA SER A 174 -19.07 1.24 8.36
C SER A 174 -19.78 1.25 9.71
N VAL A 175 -20.10 2.44 10.24
CA VAL A 175 -20.89 2.59 11.48
C VAL A 175 -22.28 1.96 11.32
N LEU A 176 -22.96 2.21 10.19
CA LEU A 176 -24.27 1.63 9.92
C LEU A 176 -24.24 0.10 9.85
N VAL A 177 -23.25 -0.47 9.16
CA VAL A 177 -23.09 -1.93 9.07
C VAL A 177 -22.85 -2.55 10.44
N PHE A 178 -22.00 -1.94 11.29
CA PHE A 178 -21.76 -2.43 12.65
C PHE A 178 -23.01 -2.31 13.53
N ALA A 179 -23.74 -1.19 13.45
CA ALA A 179 -24.95 -0.96 14.22
C ALA A 179 -26.08 -1.94 13.82
N ILE A 180 -26.32 -2.10 12.52
CA ILE A 180 -27.34 -3.02 12.00
C ILE A 180 -26.99 -4.44 12.39
N THR A 181 -25.75 -4.87 12.13
CA THR A 181 -25.31 -6.23 12.45
C THR A 181 -25.50 -6.52 13.94
N ASN A 182 -25.08 -5.61 14.83
CA ASN A 182 -25.21 -5.80 16.28
C ASN A 182 -26.65 -5.72 16.81
N SER A 183 -27.61 -5.17 16.04
CA SER A 183 -29.02 -5.06 16.46
C SER A 183 -29.89 -6.26 16.05
N VAL A 184 -29.43 -7.08 15.10
CA VAL A 184 -30.16 -8.26 14.63
C VAL A 184 -29.88 -9.44 15.56
N ALA A 185 -30.91 -9.94 16.25
CA ALA A 185 -30.76 -11.09 17.15
C ALA A 185 -30.33 -12.35 16.36
N GLY A 186 -29.28 -13.03 16.84
CA GLY A 186 -28.73 -14.23 16.19
C GLY A 186 -27.72 -13.95 15.07
N SER A 187 -27.41 -12.67 14.79
CA SER A 187 -26.32 -12.29 13.91
C SER A 187 -24.95 -12.36 14.60
N MET A 188 -23.91 -12.16 13.80
CA MET A 188 -22.52 -12.10 14.22
C MET A 188 -22.20 -10.79 14.96
N VAL A 189 -21.87 -10.84 16.25
CA VAL A 189 -21.54 -9.62 17.01
C VAL A 189 -20.17 -9.08 16.60
N LEU A 190 -20.15 -7.83 16.12
CA LEU A 190 -18.95 -7.09 15.72
C LEU A 190 -18.49 -6.13 16.82
N ASN A 191 -17.21 -6.20 17.16
CA ASN A 191 -16.62 -5.38 18.21
C ASN A 191 -16.31 -3.96 17.72
N TRP A 192 -16.81 -2.95 18.42
CA TRP A 192 -16.58 -1.53 18.10
C TRP A 192 -15.10 -1.13 18.09
N GLY A 193 -14.24 -1.80 18.86
CA GLY A 193 -12.80 -1.62 18.82
C GLY A 193 -12.20 -1.91 17.44
N ALA A 194 -12.70 -2.91 16.71
CA ALA A 194 -12.26 -3.19 15.34
C ALA A 194 -12.63 -2.05 14.39
N LEU A 195 -13.79 -1.41 14.58
CA LEU A 195 -14.19 -0.26 13.79
C LEU A 195 -13.31 0.95 14.09
N ILE A 196 -13.04 1.23 15.37
CA ILE A 196 -12.13 2.31 15.78
C ILE A 196 -10.74 2.12 15.17
N ALA A 197 -10.22 0.89 15.22
CA ALA A 197 -8.95 0.55 14.60
C ALA A 197 -8.97 0.79 13.07
N THR A 198 -10.01 0.33 12.38
CA THR A 198 -10.17 0.55 10.93
C THR A 198 -10.23 2.04 10.59
N ILE A 199 -11.01 2.83 11.33
CA ILE A 199 -11.13 4.28 11.13
C ILE A 199 -9.81 4.98 11.43
N SER A 200 -9.04 4.53 12.43
CA SER A 200 -7.73 5.11 12.72
C SER A 200 -6.76 5.00 11.55
N GLY A 201 -6.76 3.85 10.86
CA GLY A 201 -5.99 3.61 9.64
C GLY A 201 -6.41 4.48 8.47
N LEU A 202 -7.72 4.61 8.27
CA LEU A 202 -8.28 5.51 7.25
C LEU A 202 -7.86 6.97 7.49
N LEU A 203 -8.05 7.47 8.72
CA LEU A 203 -7.75 8.86 9.07
C LEU A 203 -6.27 9.17 8.90
N ILE A 204 -5.38 8.22 9.26
CA ILE A 204 -3.96 8.45 9.07
C ILE A 204 -3.57 8.43 7.59
N GLY A 205 -4.20 7.60 6.77
CA GLY A 205 -4.03 7.65 5.31
C GLY A 205 -4.29 9.06 4.77
N ILE A 206 -5.38 9.70 5.22
CA ILE A 206 -5.69 11.10 4.84
C ILE A 206 -4.59 12.07 5.28
N VAL A 207 -4.10 11.97 6.51
CA VAL A 207 -3.03 12.82 7.04
C VAL A 207 -1.76 12.67 6.21
N ILE A 208 -1.40 11.43 5.85
CA ILE A 208 -0.24 11.13 5.01
C ILE A 208 -0.44 11.68 3.61
N GLY A 209 -1.64 11.58 3.05
CA GLY A 209 -2.00 12.19 1.76
C GLY A 209 -1.78 13.70 1.75
N PHE A 210 -2.36 14.43 2.71
CA PHE A 210 -2.17 15.90 2.81
C PHE A 210 -0.73 16.30 3.13
N SER A 211 -0.03 15.52 3.95
CA SER A 211 1.39 15.76 4.19
C SER A 211 2.19 15.59 2.91
N THR A 212 1.90 14.55 2.13
CA THR A 212 2.61 14.29 0.86
C THR A 212 2.33 15.40 -0.13
N ASP A 213 1.06 15.80 -0.30
CA ASP A 213 0.65 16.97 -1.10
C ASP A 213 1.48 18.22 -0.73
N PHE A 214 1.60 18.54 0.57
CA PHE A 214 2.40 19.69 1.00
C PHE A 214 3.89 19.66 0.57
N PHE A 215 4.49 18.48 0.48
CA PHE A 215 5.90 18.32 0.10
C PHE A 215 6.13 18.11 -1.40
N THR A 216 5.09 17.80 -2.19
CA THR A 216 5.24 17.48 -3.62
C THR A 216 4.49 18.43 -4.55
N ASN A 217 3.56 19.23 -4.05
CA ASN A 217 2.80 20.19 -4.85
C ASN A 217 3.52 21.54 -4.94
N ASP A 218 3.61 22.07 -6.16
CA ASP A 218 4.31 23.28 -6.56
C ASP A 218 3.64 24.58 -6.07
N GLU A 219 2.44 24.49 -5.51
CA GLU A 219 1.79 25.57 -4.80
C GLU A 219 2.41 25.85 -3.42
N TYR A 220 3.11 24.88 -2.84
CA TYR A 220 3.64 24.97 -1.49
C TYR A 220 5.12 25.35 -1.44
N LYS A 221 5.52 25.83 -0.25
CA LYS A 221 6.86 26.37 0.00
C LYS A 221 7.99 25.35 -0.26
N PRO A 222 7.88 24.05 0.10
CA PRO A 222 8.98 23.11 -0.10
C PRO A 222 9.42 23.01 -1.57
N VAL A 223 8.46 22.76 -2.47
CA VAL A 223 8.73 22.62 -3.91
C VAL A 223 9.20 23.94 -4.51
N ARG A 224 8.53 25.07 -4.17
CA ARG A 224 8.97 26.40 -4.64
C ARG A 224 10.38 26.75 -4.18
N HIS A 225 10.79 26.31 -3.00
CA HIS A 225 12.15 26.56 -2.52
C HIS A 225 13.17 25.76 -3.31
N VAL A 226 12.90 24.47 -3.59
CA VAL A 226 13.74 23.64 -4.47
C VAL A 226 13.86 24.30 -5.86
N ALA A 227 12.74 24.72 -6.46
CA ALA A 227 12.73 25.41 -7.74
C ALA A 227 13.55 26.72 -7.71
N ASN A 228 13.42 27.54 -6.66
CA ASN A 228 14.21 28.77 -6.52
C ASN A 228 15.71 28.51 -6.42
N VAL A 229 16.12 27.46 -5.69
CA VAL A 229 17.53 27.07 -5.50
C VAL A 229 18.14 26.50 -6.79
N SER A 230 17.34 26.02 -7.74
CA SER A 230 17.84 25.54 -9.04
C SER A 230 18.68 26.60 -9.79
N SER A 231 18.37 27.89 -9.60
CA SER A 231 19.13 29.02 -10.15
C SER A 231 20.58 29.12 -9.63
N SER A 232 20.87 28.50 -8.49
CA SER A 232 22.19 28.51 -7.84
C SER A 232 23.06 27.30 -8.21
N GLY A 233 22.54 26.37 -9.02
CA GLY A 233 23.27 25.23 -9.55
C GLY A 233 22.76 23.85 -9.10
N THR A 234 23.08 22.83 -9.90
CA THR A 234 22.55 21.46 -9.76
C THR A 234 22.83 20.82 -8.40
N GLY A 235 24.03 21.01 -7.85
CA GLY A 235 24.42 20.42 -6.55
C GLY A 235 23.54 20.93 -5.40
N LEU A 236 23.25 22.23 -5.36
CA LEU A 236 22.36 22.82 -4.35
C LEU A 236 20.91 22.37 -4.54
N ASN A 237 20.46 22.22 -5.80
CA ASN A 237 19.14 21.70 -6.11
C ASN A 237 18.95 20.28 -5.55
N ILE A 238 19.91 19.38 -5.81
CA ILE A 238 19.89 17.99 -5.32
C ILE A 238 19.88 17.94 -3.78
N ILE A 239 20.78 18.69 -3.12
CA ILE A 239 20.88 18.70 -1.66
C ILE A 239 19.57 19.19 -1.02
N THR A 240 18.98 20.25 -1.58
CA THR A 240 17.75 20.84 -1.07
C THR A 240 16.56 19.89 -1.24
N GLY A 241 16.41 19.29 -2.43
CA GLY A 241 15.38 18.30 -2.71
C GLY A 241 15.51 17.07 -1.80
N PHE A 242 16.72 16.54 -1.64
CA PHE A 242 17.00 15.41 -0.74
C PHE A 242 16.67 15.76 0.73
N SER A 243 17.02 16.96 1.18
CA SER A 243 16.70 17.43 2.53
C SER A 243 15.19 17.47 2.78
N TYR A 244 14.39 18.03 1.86
CA TYR A 244 12.93 18.02 2.00
C TYR A 244 12.36 16.60 1.93
N GLY A 245 12.93 15.72 1.11
CA GLY A 245 12.56 14.30 1.07
C GLY A 245 12.79 13.58 2.40
N LEU A 246 13.84 13.92 3.16
CA LEU A 246 14.03 13.37 4.51
C LEU A 246 13.03 13.94 5.52
N ILE A 247 12.73 15.24 5.42
CA ILE A 247 11.77 15.90 6.31
C ILE A 247 10.35 15.37 6.08
N SER A 248 9.97 15.09 4.83
CA SER A 248 8.63 14.60 4.48
C SER A 248 8.31 13.22 5.07
N MET A 249 9.32 12.46 5.50
CA MET A 249 9.12 11.17 6.18
C MET A 249 8.56 11.33 7.60
N ILE A 250 8.82 12.46 8.28
CA ILE A 250 8.49 12.64 9.70
C ILE A 250 6.98 12.51 9.96
N PRO A 251 6.09 13.23 9.24
CA PRO A 251 4.65 13.12 9.47
C PRO A 251 4.12 11.71 9.19
N ALA A 252 4.67 11.00 8.19
CA ALA A 252 4.28 9.63 7.89
C ALA A 252 4.67 8.67 9.02
N ILE A 253 5.91 8.72 9.50
CA ILE A 253 6.39 7.86 10.61
C ILE A 253 5.59 8.12 11.89
N VAL A 254 5.47 9.39 12.28
CA VAL A 254 4.69 9.77 13.48
C VAL A 254 3.24 9.33 13.33
N GLY A 255 2.68 9.53 12.13
CA GLY A 255 1.34 9.12 11.79
C GLY A 255 1.10 7.63 11.99
N ILE A 256 1.96 6.79 11.40
CA ILE A 256 1.88 5.33 11.51
C ILE A 256 1.95 4.91 12.98
N VAL A 257 2.89 5.46 13.77
CA VAL A 257 3.00 5.15 15.20
C VAL A 257 1.72 5.50 15.96
N VAL A 258 1.14 6.68 15.70
CA VAL A 258 -0.12 7.11 16.33
C VAL A 258 -1.27 6.18 15.94
N ALA A 259 -1.40 5.83 14.66
CA ALA A 259 -2.44 4.93 14.19
C ALA A 259 -2.30 3.53 14.80
N MET A 260 -1.08 3.01 14.92
CA MET A 260 -0.82 1.74 15.60
C MET A 260 -1.23 1.77 17.06
N MET A 261 -0.83 2.81 17.81
CA MET A 261 -1.20 2.94 19.22
C MET A 261 -2.72 3.05 19.37
N ALA A 262 -3.37 3.88 18.55
CA ALA A 262 -4.82 4.04 18.57
C ALA A 262 -5.55 2.73 18.24
N ALA A 263 -5.09 1.99 17.24
CA ALA A 263 -5.65 0.71 16.84
C ALA A 263 -5.44 -0.37 17.91
N TYR A 264 -4.23 -0.47 18.47
CA TYR A 264 -3.88 -1.47 19.49
C TYR A 264 -4.69 -1.26 20.77
N PHE A 265 -4.57 -0.07 21.39
CA PHE A 265 -5.26 0.24 22.63
C PHE A 265 -6.77 0.39 22.45
N GLY A 266 -7.20 0.89 21.29
CA GLY A 266 -8.62 0.98 20.92
C GLY A 266 -9.27 -0.40 20.80
N CYS A 267 -8.57 -1.41 20.32
CA CYS A 267 -9.08 -2.78 20.34
C CYS A 267 -9.08 -3.40 21.75
N GLU A 268 -7.99 -3.25 22.50
CA GLU A 268 -7.89 -3.83 23.86
C GLU A 268 -8.94 -3.27 24.82
N ALA A 269 -9.24 -1.97 24.74
CA ALA A 269 -10.26 -1.32 25.56
C ALA A 269 -11.67 -1.92 25.38
N PHE A 270 -11.93 -2.52 24.21
CA PHE A 270 -13.20 -3.19 23.90
C PHE A 270 -13.09 -4.72 23.96
N GLY A 271 -11.98 -5.27 24.48
CA GLY A 271 -11.80 -6.71 24.64
C GLY A 271 -11.43 -7.46 23.35
N LEU A 272 -10.90 -6.78 22.34
CA LEU A 272 -10.34 -7.38 21.13
C LEU A 272 -8.81 -7.36 21.18
N HIS A 273 -8.16 -8.37 20.58
CA HIS A 273 -6.71 -8.48 20.59
C HIS A 273 -6.06 -7.31 19.83
N GLY A 274 -5.18 -6.54 20.47
CA GLY A 274 -4.61 -5.30 19.92
C GLY A 274 -3.88 -5.47 18.58
N PHE A 275 -3.20 -6.60 18.38
CA PHE A 275 -2.54 -6.90 17.10
C PHE A 275 -3.50 -7.09 15.93
N TYR A 276 -4.70 -7.62 16.19
CA TYR A 276 -5.75 -7.66 15.16
C TYR A 276 -6.21 -6.24 14.81
N GLY A 277 -6.26 -5.35 15.80
CA GLY A 277 -6.50 -3.91 15.61
C GLY A 277 -5.49 -3.27 14.66
N ILE A 278 -4.19 -3.52 14.86
CA ILE A 278 -3.14 -2.98 13.97
C ILE A 278 -3.36 -3.43 12.52
N GLU A 279 -3.69 -4.70 12.29
CA GLU A 279 -3.90 -5.19 10.92
C GLU A 279 -5.19 -4.67 10.28
N ILE A 280 -6.30 -4.66 11.00
CA ILE A 280 -7.54 -4.12 10.44
C ILE A 280 -7.44 -2.61 10.18
N SER A 281 -6.53 -1.92 10.88
CA SER A 281 -6.15 -0.53 10.56
C SER A 281 -5.47 -0.42 9.19
N ALA A 282 -4.59 -1.36 8.81
CA ALA A 282 -4.00 -1.40 7.47
C ALA A 282 -5.07 -1.56 6.38
N VAL A 283 -6.07 -2.43 6.61
CA VAL A 283 -7.24 -2.57 5.72
C VAL A 283 -8.04 -1.26 5.66
N GLY A 284 -8.19 -0.56 6.78
CA GLY A 284 -8.84 0.75 6.83
C GLY A 284 -8.12 1.81 5.99
N MET A 285 -6.79 1.85 6.04
CA MET A 285 -5.97 2.74 5.22
C MET A 285 -6.15 2.47 3.71
N LEU A 286 -6.22 1.20 3.33
CA LEU A 286 -6.40 0.77 1.92
C LEU A 286 -7.87 0.63 1.50
N SER A 287 -8.83 0.93 2.38
CA SER A 287 -10.25 0.77 2.07
C SER A 287 -10.71 1.62 0.88
N LEU A 288 -10.06 2.75 0.65
CA LEU A 288 -10.35 3.69 -0.44
C LEU A 288 -9.42 3.54 -1.65
N THR A 289 -8.77 2.39 -1.78
CA THR A 289 -7.91 2.06 -2.92
C THR A 289 -8.56 2.42 -4.27
N GLY A 290 -9.87 2.22 -4.44
CA GLY A 290 -10.56 2.53 -5.69
C GLY A 290 -10.41 3.99 -6.15
N ILE A 291 -10.65 4.97 -5.27
CA ILE A 291 -10.51 6.39 -5.62
C ILE A 291 -9.04 6.84 -5.65
N VAL A 292 -8.18 6.24 -4.82
CA VAL A 292 -6.74 6.52 -4.81
C VAL A 292 -6.08 6.06 -6.12
N VAL A 293 -6.32 4.82 -6.55
CA VAL A 293 -5.83 4.29 -7.84
C VAL A 293 -6.35 5.13 -9.01
N SER A 294 -7.62 5.52 -8.97
CA SER A 294 -8.21 6.36 -10.02
C SER A 294 -7.52 7.73 -10.11
N SER A 295 -7.12 8.31 -8.98
CA SER A 295 -6.42 9.59 -8.93
C SER A 295 -4.95 9.45 -9.35
N ASP A 296 -4.32 8.32 -9.07
CA ASP A 296 -2.96 8.04 -9.49
C ASP A 296 -2.87 7.78 -11.00
N ALA A 297 -3.76 6.92 -11.53
CA ALA A 297 -3.84 6.63 -12.97
C ALA A 297 -4.15 7.87 -13.82
N TYR A 298 -4.77 8.90 -13.24
CA TYR A 298 -4.95 10.19 -13.91
C TYR A 298 -3.63 10.82 -14.33
N GLY A 299 -2.55 10.68 -13.54
CA GLY A 299 -1.24 11.27 -13.84
C GLY A 299 -0.66 10.76 -15.17
N PRO A 300 -0.34 9.45 -15.30
CA PRO A 300 0.21 8.89 -16.54
C PRO A 300 -0.65 9.10 -17.79
N ILE A 301 -1.98 9.17 -17.63
CA ILE A 301 -2.89 9.46 -18.75
C ILE A 301 -2.65 10.86 -19.29
N VAL A 302 -2.49 11.84 -18.39
CA VAL A 302 -2.24 13.23 -18.76
C VAL A 302 -0.81 13.41 -19.26
N ASP A 303 0.15 12.73 -18.66
CA ASP A 303 1.55 12.66 -19.08
C ASP A 303 1.65 12.25 -20.57
N ASN A 304 1.01 11.13 -20.93
CA ASN A 304 0.91 10.70 -22.33
C ASN A 304 0.11 11.66 -23.21
N ALA A 305 -0.91 12.34 -22.67
CA ALA A 305 -1.66 13.33 -23.43
C ALA A 305 -0.79 14.55 -23.79
N LYS A 306 0.09 14.98 -22.87
CA LYS A 306 1.11 16.01 -23.12
C LYS A 306 2.08 15.55 -24.20
N GLY A 307 2.67 14.36 -24.06
CA GLY A 307 3.59 13.82 -25.05
C GLY A 307 2.98 13.67 -26.44
N ILE A 308 1.72 13.21 -26.54
CA ILE A 308 0.99 13.15 -27.82
C ILE A 308 0.74 14.54 -28.40
N ALA A 309 0.41 15.53 -27.57
CA ALA A 309 0.15 16.90 -28.03
C ALA A 309 1.43 17.52 -28.63
N GLU A 310 2.57 17.33 -27.97
CA GLU A 310 3.87 17.80 -28.45
C GLU A 310 4.29 17.09 -29.74
N MET A 311 4.26 15.75 -29.76
CA MET A 311 4.62 14.95 -30.94
C MET A 311 3.75 15.25 -32.16
N SER A 312 2.51 15.68 -31.95
CA SER A 312 1.56 16.02 -33.01
C SER A 312 1.70 17.47 -33.50
N GLY A 313 2.59 18.27 -32.90
CA GLY A 313 2.74 19.69 -33.21
C GLY A 313 1.47 20.50 -32.93
N MET A 314 0.77 20.17 -31.84
CA MET A 314 -0.41 20.92 -31.41
C MET A 314 -0.01 22.34 -30.96
N LYS A 315 -1.02 23.18 -30.69
CA LYS A 315 -0.76 24.54 -30.18
C LYS A 315 -0.20 24.49 -28.76
N GLU A 316 0.70 25.41 -28.44
CA GLU A 316 1.28 25.58 -27.10
C GLU A 316 0.23 25.59 -25.98
N GLU A 317 -0.91 26.25 -26.20
CA GLU A 317 -2.02 26.30 -25.24
C GLU A 317 -2.53 24.90 -24.81
N VAL A 318 -2.44 23.89 -25.69
CA VAL A 318 -2.83 22.51 -25.39
C VAL A 318 -1.76 21.82 -24.55
N VAL A 319 -0.48 22.07 -24.87
CA VAL A 319 0.68 21.53 -24.14
C VAL A 319 0.73 22.13 -22.74
N ASP A 320 0.59 23.45 -22.60
CA ASP A 320 0.50 24.16 -21.31
C ASP A 320 -0.66 23.66 -20.45
N ALA A 321 -1.81 23.40 -21.07
CA ALA A 321 -2.95 22.83 -20.37
C ALA A 321 -2.64 21.42 -19.87
N ALA A 322 -2.01 20.57 -20.69
CA ALA A 322 -1.62 19.22 -20.29
C ALA A 322 -0.54 19.23 -19.19
N ASP A 323 0.44 20.14 -19.26
CA ASP A 323 1.50 20.30 -18.26
C ASP A 323 0.93 20.70 -16.88
N SER A 324 -0.03 21.63 -16.87
CA SER A 324 -0.77 22.00 -15.66
C SER A 324 -1.53 20.79 -15.07
N LEU A 325 -2.13 19.95 -15.92
CA LEU A 325 -2.81 18.75 -15.47
C LEU A 325 -1.82 17.68 -14.96
N ASP A 326 -0.63 17.56 -15.57
CA ASP A 326 0.40 16.57 -15.22
C ASP A 326 1.05 16.89 -13.87
N SER A 327 1.31 18.16 -13.58
CA SER A 327 1.82 18.60 -12.27
C SER A 327 0.96 18.10 -11.10
N VAL A 328 -0.36 18.07 -11.29
CA VAL A 328 -1.32 17.49 -10.33
C VAL A 328 -1.16 15.97 -10.27
N GLY A 329 -0.99 15.32 -11.43
CA GLY A 329 -0.69 13.90 -11.55
C GLY A 329 0.54 13.48 -10.76
N ASN A 330 1.63 14.24 -10.84
CA ASN A 330 2.87 13.98 -10.10
C ASN A 330 2.67 14.00 -8.58
N THR A 331 1.81 14.89 -8.08
CA THR A 331 1.41 14.89 -6.67
C THR A 331 0.54 13.67 -6.32
N ALA A 332 -0.40 13.30 -7.19
CA ALA A 332 -1.23 12.09 -6.99
C ALA A 332 -0.38 10.80 -6.95
N LYS A 333 0.59 10.66 -7.86
CA LYS A 333 1.60 9.58 -7.89
C LYS A 333 2.33 9.48 -6.54
N ALA A 334 2.72 10.63 -5.96
CA ALA A 334 3.40 10.65 -4.67
C ALA A 334 2.50 10.26 -3.50
N ILE A 335 1.27 10.79 -3.45
CA ILE A 335 0.28 10.45 -2.41
C ILE A 335 0.07 8.94 -2.37
N ASN A 336 -0.16 8.31 -3.53
CA ASN A 336 -0.40 6.88 -3.59
C ASN A 336 0.81 6.05 -3.12
N LYS A 337 2.04 6.43 -3.50
CA LYS A 337 3.26 5.79 -2.96
C LYS A 337 3.33 5.88 -1.43
N GLY A 338 2.91 7.01 -0.85
CA GLY A 338 2.79 7.19 0.60
C GLY A 338 1.79 6.23 1.25
N PHE A 339 0.61 6.03 0.62
CA PHE A 339 -0.40 5.06 1.08
C PHE A 339 0.13 3.62 1.05
N ALA A 340 0.74 3.20 -0.06
CA ALA A 340 1.28 1.84 -0.20
C ALA A 340 2.35 1.54 0.85
N ILE A 341 3.32 2.44 1.05
CA ILE A 341 4.40 2.27 2.05
C ILE A 341 3.83 2.21 3.47
N SER A 342 2.86 3.07 3.79
CA SER A 342 2.30 3.15 5.14
C SER A 342 1.45 1.93 5.49
N ALA A 343 0.67 1.41 4.53
CA ALA A 343 -0.08 0.19 4.70
C ALA A 343 0.85 -1.02 4.83
N ALA A 344 1.91 -1.09 4.02
CA ALA A 344 2.94 -2.10 4.16
C ALA A 344 3.63 -2.03 5.52
N ALA A 345 3.90 -0.84 6.07
CA ALA A 345 4.48 -0.69 7.41
C ALA A 345 3.53 -1.19 8.52
N LEU A 346 2.23 -0.88 8.42
CA LEU A 346 1.21 -1.38 9.36
C LEU A 346 1.12 -2.92 9.32
N THR A 347 1.16 -3.53 8.13
CA THR A 347 1.12 -4.99 7.96
C THR A 347 2.43 -5.68 8.32
N MET A 348 3.59 -5.11 7.99
CA MET A 348 4.91 -5.66 8.36
C MET A 348 5.11 -5.71 9.87
N LEU A 349 4.51 -4.80 10.64
CA LEU A 349 4.60 -4.83 12.10
C LEU A 349 3.75 -5.91 12.76
N ALA A 350 2.72 -6.44 12.09
CA ALA A 350 2.08 -7.66 12.55
C ALA A 350 2.82 -8.92 12.10
N VAL A 351 3.61 -8.85 11.02
CA VAL A 351 4.64 -9.87 10.71
C VAL A 351 5.77 -9.87 11.76
N THR A 352 6.08 -8.73 12.40
CA THR A 352 6.99 -8.63 13.57
C THR A 352 6.53 -9.47 14.78
N ARG A 353 5.32 -10.07 14.76
CA ARG A 353 4.97 -11.19 15.64
C ARG A 353 6.01 -12.32 15.60
N ASN A 354 6.67 -12.55 14.47
CA ASN A 354 7.81 -13.47 14.37
C ASN A 354 9.00 -13.02 15.23
N ALA A 355 9.26 -11.71 15.36
CA ALA A 355 10.28 -11.17 16.26
C ALA A 355 9.86 -11.21 17.74
N PHE A 356 8.57 -11.11 18.08
CA PHE A 356 8.12 -11.36 19.45
C PHE A 356 8.20 -12.85 19.83
N THR A 357 7.99 -13.74 18.87
CA THR A 357 8.28 -15.17 19.02
C THR A 357 9.78 -15.39 19.29
N MET A 358 10.69 -14.66 18.64
CA MET A 358 12.13 -14.64 18.99
C MET A 358 12.37 -14.24 20.44
N ILE A 359 11.79 -13.11 20.86
CA ILE A 359 12.02 -12.57 22.20
C ILE A 359 11.50 -13.54 23.27
N ASN A 360 10.35 -14.16 23.03
CA ASN A 360 9.78 -15.16 23.93
C ASN A 360 10.60 -16.45 23.94
N GLU A 361 11.19 -16.85 22.81
CA GLU A 361 12.11 -17.99 22.73
C GLU A 361 13.41 -17.72 23.50
N ILE A 362 14.00 -16.53 23.35
CA ILE A 362 15.18 -16.12 24.13
C ILE A 362 14.87 -16.14 25.63
N ARG A 363 13.71 -15.60 26.04
CA ARG A 363 13.26 -15.62 27.45
C ARG A 363 13.03 -17.04 27.97
N ARG A 364 12.43 -17.92 27.16
CA ARG A 364 12.21 -19.33 27.49
C ARG A 364 13.54 -20.04 27.74
N GLN A 365 14.53 -19.84 26.86
CA GLN A 365 15.86 -20.43 27.01
C GLN A 365 16.56 -19.96 28.31
N PHE A 366 16.52 -18.67 28.64
CA PHE A 366 17.10 -18.18 29.90
C PHE A 366 16.36 -18.69 31.15
N HIS A 367 15.05 -18.90 31.07
CA HIS A 367 14.25 -19.40 32.19
C HIS A 367 14.43 -20.91 32.40
N GLU A 368 14.41 -21.71 31.33
CA GLU A 368 14.57 -23.17 31.40
C GLU A 368 16.03 -23.60 31.58
N LYS A 369 17.00 -22.80 31.10
CA LYS A 369 18.44 -23.04 31.24
C LYS A 369 19.16 -21.81 31.82
N PRO A 370 19.07 -21.56 33.14
CA PRO A 370 19.68 -20.39 33.78
C PRO A 370 21.21 -20.34 33.68
N TRP A 371 21.83 -21.50 33.46
CA TRP A 371 23.27 -21.71 33.35
C TRP A 371 23.88 -21.03 32.10
N ILE A 372 23.05 -20.70 31.10
CA ILE A 372 23.44 -19.87 29.95
C ILE A 372 23.95 -18.50 30.41
N LEU A 373 23.33 -17.89 31.43
CA LEU A 373 23.72 -16.57 31.96
C LEU A 373 25.01 -16.61 32.79
N GLN A 374 25.40 -17.80 33.27
CA GLN A 374 26.63 -18.03 34.03
C GLN A 374 27.82 -18.42 33.12
N GLY A 375 27.59 -18.59 31.82
CA GLY A 375 28.61 -18.91 30.82
C GLY A 375 29.05 -20.37 30.80
N THR A 376 28.30 -21.27 31.45
CA THR A 376 28.67 -22.69 31.60
C THR A 376 27.93 -23.62 30.64
N ASP A 377 26.89 -23.14 29.96
CA ASP A 377 26.10 -23.90 28.98
C ASP A 377 25.86 -23.04 27.72
N LEU A 378 25.74 -23.67 26.54
CA LEU A 378 25.61 -22.95 25.27
C LEU A 378 24.13 -22.62 24.97
N PRO A 379 23.79 -21.37 24.56
CA PRO A 379 22.48 -21.04 24.01
C PRO A 379 22.11 -21.91 22.80
N ASP A 380 20.82 -22.15 22.58
CA ASP A 380 20.34 -22.71 21.32
C ASP A 380 20.27 -21.59 20.28
N TYR A 381 21.44 -21.36 19.67
CA TYR A 381 21.63 -20.39 18.61
C TYR A 381 20.83 -20.75 17.34
N SER A 382 20.57 -22.04 17.08
CA SER A 382 19.76 -22.50 15.92
C SER A 382 18.30 -22.05 16.00
N ALA A 383 17.70 -22.10 17.18
CA ALA A 383 16.34 -21.61 17.41
C ALA A 383 16.22 -20.08 17.18
N CYS A 384 17.23 -19.32 17.60
CA CYS A 384 17.26 -17.87 17.34
C CYS A 384 17.64 -17.52 15.90
N VAL A 385 18.55 -18.27 15.27
CA VAL A 385 18.97 -18.04 13.87
C VAL A 385 17.81 -18.34 12.90
N GLY A 386 17.00 -19.37 13.16
CA GLY A 386 15.82 -19.70 12.34
C GLY A 386 14.72 -18.64 12.36
N ILE A 387 14.66 -17.81 13.40
CA ILE A 387 13.70 -16.71 13.51
C ILE A 387 14.28 -15.40 12.91
N ALA A 388 15.61 -15.28 12.77
CA ALA A 388 16.31 -14.04 12.39
C ALA A 388 16.68 -13.93 10.89
N SER A 389 16.77 -15.03 10.17
CA SER A 389 17.45 -15.10 8.85
C SER A 389 16.66 -14.50 7.65
N GLN A 390 15.67 -13.64 7.90
CA GLN A 390 15.02 -12.80 6.88
C GLN A 390 15.82 -11.52 6.64
N GLY A 391 16.61 -11.45 5.56
CA GLY A 391 17.08 -10.15 5.04
C GLY A 391 18.33 -10.14 4.16
N ALA A 392 18.10 -10.03 2.84
CA ALA A 392 18.69 -9.01 1.95
C ALA A 392 19.75 -9.37 0.87
N LEU A 393 19.36 -9.00 -0.38
CA LEU A 393 20.08 -8.25 -1.44
C LEU A 393 21.09 -8.94 -2.40
N LEU A 394 20.72 -9.01 -3.70
CA LEU A 394 21.36 -8.26 -4.81
C LEU A 394 20.68 -8.51 -6.18
N ALA A 395 20.02 -7.46 -6.66
CA ALA A 395 19.65 -7.13 -8.06
C ALA A 395 18.86 -8.16 -8.91
N LEU A 396 17.54 -8.06 -8.76
CA LEU A 396 16.43 -8.30 -9.70
C LEU A 396 16.14 -9.71 -10.24
N ALA A 397 17.10 -10.60 -10.43
CA ALA A 397 16.80 -12.04 -10.51
C ALA A 397 16.72 -12.66 -9.11
N LEU A 398 17.62 -12.21 -8.23
CA LEU A 398 17.75 -12.71 -6.87
C LEU A 398 16.56 -12.37 -5.95
N PRO A 399 15.92 -11.18 -5.97
CA PRO A 399 14.77 -10.90 -5.11
C PRO A 399 13.54 -11.74 -5.46
N ALA A 400 13.22 -11.91 -6.75
CA ALA A 400 12.10 -12.75 -7.19
C ALA A 400 12.38 -14.25 -6.95
N PHE A 401 13.61 -14.71 -7.24
CA PHE A 401 14.03 -16.07 -6.92
C PHE A 401 14.09 -16.32 -5.41
N LEU A 402 14.63 -15.41 -4.59
CA LEU A 402 14.66 -15.55 -3.13
C LEU A 402 13.26 -15.46 -2.52
N ALA A 403 12.40 -14.55 -2.95
CA ALA A 403 11.04 -14.43 -2.41
C ALA A 403 10.20 -15.69 -2.64
N VAL A 404 10.44 -16.41 -3.74
CA VAL A 404 9.71 -17.63 -4.10
C VAL A 404 10.42 -18.91 -3.64
N VAL A 405 11.73 -19.04 -3.91
CA VAL A 405 12.52 -20.27 -3.69
C VAL A 405 13.10 -20.35 -2.28
N LEU A 406 13.44 -19.25 -1.62
CA LEU A 406 13.99 -19.31 -0.27
C LEU A 406 12.98 -19.88 0.75
N PRO A 407 11.68 -19.50 0.73
CA PRO A 407 10.67 -20.15 1.57
C PRO A 407 10.46 -21.63 1.23
N LEU A 408 10.49 -22.01 -0.07
CA LEU A 408 10.29 -23.38 -0.52
C LEU A 408 11.47 -24.30 -0.20
N CYS A 409 12.71 -23.84 -0.35
CA CYS A 409 13.91 -24.56 0.06
C CYS A 409 13.99 -24.71 1.59
N ALA A 410 13.60 -23.68 2.35
CA ALA A 410 13.46 -23.78 3.80
C ALA A 410 12.39 -24.81 4.21
N ALA A 411 11.23 -24.81 3.55
CA ALA A 411 10.16 -25.78 3.80
C ALA A 411 10.58 -27.22 3.45
N TYR A 412 11.28 -27.43 2.33
CA TYR A 412 11.76 -28.74 1.90
C TYR A 412 12.86 -29.30 2.82
N CYS A 413 13.77 -28.46 3.31
CA CYS A 413 14.80 -28.87 4.26
C CYS A 413 14.26 -29.12 5.70
N ALA A 414 13.07 -28.61 6.03
CA ALA A 414 12.40 -28.80 7.32
C ALA A 414 11.51 -30.07 7.41
N VAL A 415 11.33 -30.80 6.30
CA VAL A 415 10.49 -32.03 6.26
C VAL A 415 10.92 -33.14 7.24
N PRO A 416 12.20 -33.33 7.65
CA PRO A 416 12.55 -34.40 8.58
C PRO A 416 12.10 -34.19 10.04
N TYR A 417 11.51 -33.03 10.39
CA TYR A 417 11.23 -32.64 11.77
C TYR A 417 9.76 -32.26 12.06
N PHE A 418 8.83 -32.66 11.18
CA PHE A 418 7.39 -32.63 11.45
C PHE A 418 6.86 -34.00 11.89
#